data_AF-A0A443NW38-F1
#
_entry.id   AF-A0A443NW38-F1
#
_cell.length_a   1.000
_cell.length_b   1.000
_cell.length_c   1.000
_cell.angle_alpha   90.00
_cell.angle_beta   90.00
_cell.angle_gamma   90.00
#
_symmetry.space_group_name_H-M   'P 1'
#
loop_
_entity.id
_entity.type
_entity.pdbx_description
1 polymer ?
#
loop_
_entity_poly.entity_id
_entity_poly.type
_entity_poly.pdbx_seq_one_letter_code
_entity_poly.pdbx_strand_id
1 'polypeptide(L)'
;MSDQGISQIRHCLLNREAVLHNLDMETVACTLFNLLEQEQVGAAQANISDPSTGCQLGNAAAIATAFGGVLPPGISGTNDRCTILVSNLNPDKVDEDKLFNLFSLYGNIVRIKMLRNKPDHALIQMGDGFQAELAVHFLKGAVLFGKHLEVNFSKHANITSAPDTHDYSGSNLNRFNRNAAKNYRYCCAPTKMIHLSTLPQDVTEEDILNHLEEHGAIINTKLFEANGKKQALALFENEEQATEALVCKHASSIDGSIIRISFSQLQSI
;
A
#
# COMPACT_ATOMS: atom_id res chain seq x y z
N MET A 1 -0.87 -24.36 55.41
CA MET A 1 -1.18 -23.34 54.37
C MET A 1 -2.53 -23.72 53.80
N SER A 2 -3.56 -22.93 54.07
CA SER A 2 -4.97 -23.29 54.01
C SER A 2 -5.55 -23.27 52.59
N ASP A 3 -6.44 -24.23 52.31
CA ASP A 3 -7.20 -24.46 51.07
C ASP A 3 -8.11 -23.29 50.60
N GLN A 4 -8.08 -22.15 51.27
CA GLN A 4 -8.84 -20.96 50.86
C GLN A 4 -8.21 -20.21 49.68
N GLY A 5 -6.90 -20.36 49.44
CA GLY A 5 -6.20 -19.65 48.36
C GLY A 5 -6.50 -20.20 46.95
N ILE A 6 -6.74 -21.51 46.82
CA ILE A 6 -6.93 -22.16 45.51
C ILE A 6 -8.36 -21.92 44.97
N SER A 7 -9.34 -21.75 45.86
CA SER A 7 -10.73 -21.44 45.48
C SER A 7 -10.89 -20.03 44.92
N GLN A 8 -10.18 -19.03 45.47
CA GLN A 8 -10.20 -17.66 44.95
C GLN A 8 -9.53 -17.52 43.58
N ILE A 9 -8.50 -18.32 43.29
CA ILE A 9 -7.84 -18.31 41.97
C ILE A 9 -8.73 -18.97 40.91
N ARG A 10 -9.46 -20.05 41.26
CA ARG A 10 -10.44 -20.66 40.34
C ARG A 10 -11.65 -19.76 40.05
N HIS A 11 -12.11 -18.98 41.02
CA HIS A 11 -13.20 -18.03 40.80
C HIS A 11 -12.77 -16.81 39.97
N CYS A 12 -11.51 -16.39 40.05
CA CYS A 12 -10.96 -15.35 39.16
C CYS A 12 -10.73 -15.83 37.72
N LEU A 13 -10.38 -17.10 37.51
CA LEU A 13 -10.15 -17.64 36.16
C LEU A 13 -11.45 -17.91 35.38
N LEU A 14 -12.54 -18.28 36.05
CA LEU A 14 -13.84 -18.49 35.40
C LEU A 14 -14.52 -17.16 34.98
N ASN A 15 -14.24 -16.04 35.66
CA ASN A 15 -14.74 -14.73 35.25
C ASN A 15 -13.93 -14.07 34.13
N ARG A 16 -12.74 -14.59 33.78
CA ARG A 16 -11.92 -14.04 32.69
C ARG A 16 -12.35 -14.57 31.31
N GLU A 17 -12.98 -15.74 31.26
CA GLU A 17 -13.62 -16.26 30.03
C GLU A 17 -14.95 -15.54 29.73
N ALA A 18 -15.62 -14.98 30.74
CA ALA A 18 -16.89 -14.26 30.55
C ALA A 18 -16.73 -12.81 30.05
N VAL A 19 -15.55 -12.18 30.19
CA VAL A 19 -15.31 -10.82 29.68
C VAL A 19 -14.85 -10.83 28.21
N LEU A 20 -14.45 -11.97 27.66
CA LEU A 20 -14.11 -12.11 26.24
C LEU A 20 -15.34 -12.20 25.30
N HIS A 21 -16.56 -12.20 25.85
CA HIS A 21 -17.79 -12.31 25.06
C HIS A 21 -18.50 -10.98 24.78
N ASN A 22 -17.93 -9.83 25.17
CA ASN A 22 -18.54 -8.51 24.91
C ASN A 22 -17.53 -7.37 24.67
N LEU A 23 -16.29 -7.70 24.28
CA LEU A 23 -15.42 -6.71 23.66
C LEU A 23 -15.68 -6.75 22.17
N ASP A 24 -16.34 -5.70 21.69
CA ASP A 24 -16.60 -5.45 20.29
C ASP A 24 -15.31 -5.68 19.47
N MET A 25 -15.34 -6.64 18.54
CA MET A 25 -14.19 -6.97 17.69
C MET A 25 -13.71 -5.74 16.89
N GLU A 26 -14.58 -4.75 16.69
CA GLU A 26 -14.27 -3.45 16.11
C GLU A 26 -13.33 -2.60 16.99
N THR A 27 -13.49 -2.65 18.32
CA THR A 27 -12.62 -1.93 19.26
C THR A 27 -11.24 -2.59 19.32
N VAL A 28 -11.20 -3.93 19.28
CA VAL A 28 -9.94 -4.69 19.32
C VAL A 28 -9.13 -4.47 18.04
N ALA A 29 -9.77 -4.41 16.87
CA ALA A 29 -9.11 -4.11 15.59
C ALA A 29 -8.59 -2.67 15.52
N CYS A 30 -9.39 -1.67 15.93
CA CYS A 30 -8.92 -0.28 16.05
C CYS A 30 -7.77 -0.13 17.06
N THR A 31 -7.81 -0.88 18.16
CA THR A 31 -6.74 -0.85 19.18
C THR A 31 -5.48 -1.52 18.68
N LEU A 32 -5.56 -2.61 17.90
CA LEU A 32 -4.40 -3.25 17.25
C LEU A 32 -3.80 -2.36 16.16
N PHE A 33 -4.64 -1.65 15.38
CA PHE A 33 -4.19 -0.63 14.43
C PHE A 33 -3.45 0.51 15.14
N ASN A 34 -3.98 0.99 16.27
CA ASN A 34 -3.33 2.03 17.09
C ASN A 34 -2.07 1.52 17.82
N LEU A 35 -2.04 0.26 18.28
CA LEU A 35 -0.90 -0.34 19.00
C LEU A 35 0.28 -0.61 18.06
N LEU A 36 0.05 -0.93 16.78
CA LEU A 36 1.11 -1.02 15.78
C LEU A 36 1.73 0.36 15.45
N GLU A 37 1.04 1.46 15.73
CA GLU A 37 1.57 2.83 15.56
C GLU A 37 2.25 3.40 16.82
N GLN A 38 2.01 2.85 18.02
CA GLN A 38 2.53 3.40 19.27
C GLN A 38 3.98 3.03 19.62
N GLU A 39 4.66 2.14 18.88
CA GLU A 39 6.03 1.70 19.22
C GLU A 39 7.18 2.63 18.76
N GLN A 40 6.93 3.93 18.49
CA GLN A 40 7.97 4.81 17.90
C GLN A 40 7.96 6.26 18.41
N VAL A 41 7.87 6.47 19.72
CA VAL A 41 8.36 7.72 20.34
C VAL A 41 9.72 7.46 20.98
N GLY A 42 10.78 7.50 20.18
CA GLY A 42 12.14 7.46 20.73
C GLY A 42 13.26 7.07 19.76
N ALA A 43 13.59 7.92 18.79
CA ALA A 43 14.96 7.97 18.28
C ALA A 43 15.27 9.37 17.71
N ALA A 44 16.31 9.98 18.27
CA ALA A 44 16.73 11.35 18.08
C ALA A 44 17.27 11.65 16.67
N GLN A 45 17.14 12.92 16.29
CA GLN A 45 17.71 13.54 15.10
C GLN A 45 19.25 13.44 15.07
N ALA A 46 19.81 13.10 13.91
CA ALA A 46 21.18 13.45 13.57
C ALA A 46 21.23 13.98 12.13
N ASN A 47 21.56 15.27 12.02
CA ASN A 47 21.91 15.96 10.79
C ASN A 47 23.27 15.47 10.29
N ILE A 48 23.39 14.98 9.05
CA ILE A 48 24.65 15.02 8.29
C ILE A 48 24.36 15.28 6.81
N SER A 49 24.95 16.37 6.33
CA SER A 49 25.10 16.82 4.96
C SER A 49 26.30 16.15 4.26
N ASP A 50 26.12 15.56 3.07
CA ASP A 50 27.00 15.69 1.87
C ASP A 50 26.39 14.93 0.65
N PRO A 51 26.38 15.46 -0.59
CA PRO A 51 25.73 14.83 -1.74
C PRO A 51 26.77 14.25 -2.72
N SER A 52 26.88 12.92 -2.82
CA SER A 52 27.36 12.26 -4.07
C SER A 52 27.36 10.72 -4.11
N THR A 53 26.90 10.00 -3.08
CA THR A 53 26.91 8.51 -3.10
C THR A 53 25.76 7.85 -2.31
N GLY A 54 24.67 8.59 -2.07
CA GLY A 54 23.69 8.27 -1.01
C GLY A 54 22.52 7.33 -1.33
N CYS A 55 22.41 6.74 -2.52
CA CYS A 55 21.15 6.05 -2.89
C CYS A 55 21.01 4.59 -2.41
N GLN A 56 22.10 3.90 -2.02
CA GLN A 56 22.03 2.48 -1.66
C GLN A 56 21.88 2.20 -0.15
N LEU A 57 22.44 3.05 0.72
CA LEU A 57 22.48 2.75 2.17
C LEU A 57 21.13 2.98 2.88
N GLY A 58 20.34 3.95 2.43
CA GLY A 58 19.04 4.29 3.04
C GLY A 58 17.99 3.20 2.85
N ASN A 59 17.99 2.52 1.70
CA ASN A 59 17.02 1.48 1.39
C ASN A 59 17.31 0.18 2.16
N ALA A 60 18.57 -0.22 2.30
CA ALA A 60 18.94 -1.43 3.04
C ALA A 60 18.52 -1.36 4.52
N ALA A 61 18.75 -0.23 5.18
CA ALA A 61 18.32 -0.02 6.57
C ALA A 61 16.79 -0.02 6.71
N ALA A 62 16.08 0.60 5.78
CA ALA A 62 14.62 0.62 5.80
C ALA A 62 14.02 -0.78 5.58
N ILE A 63 14.61 -1.59 4.70
CA ILE A 63 14.21 -2.98 4.46
C ILE A 63 14.45 -3.83 5.70
N ALA A 64 15.63 -3.73 6.32
CA ALA A 64 15.95 -4.45 7.55
C ALA A 64 14.95 -4.11 8.68
N THR A 65 14.63 -2.83 8.85
CA THR A 65 13.63 -2.38 9.83
C THR A 65 12.22 -2.85 9.50
N ALA A 66 11.84 -2.90 8.22
CA ALA A 66 10.51 -3.32 7.79
C ALA A 66 10.28 -4.81 8.04
N PHE A 67 11.26 -5.65 7.70
CA PHE A 67 11.12 -7.11 7.64
C PHE A 67 11.86 -7.85 8.76
N GLY A 68 12.53 -7.16 9.68
CA GLY A 68 13.27 -7.78 10.78
C GLY A 68 14.40 -8.70 10.33
N GLY A 69 14.94 -8.48 9.12
CA GLY A 69 15.97 -9.30 8.50
C GLY A 69 15.49 -10.55 7.76
N VAL A 70 14.18 -10.84 7.74
CA VAL A 70 13.60 -11.98 7.01
C VAL A 70 12.64 -11.49 5.93
N LEU A 71 13.06 -11.59 4.67
CA LEU A 71 12.23 -11.16 3.54
C LEU A 71 11.08 -12.13 3.28
N PRO A 72 9.96 -11.66 2.68
CA PRO A 72 8.85 -12.51 2.28
C PRO A 72 9.30 -13.65 1.35
N PRO A 73 8.68 -14.84 1.42
CA PRO A 73 8.99 -15.93 0.50
C PRO A 73 8.86 -15.50 -0.97
N GLY A 74 9.92 -15.68 -1.76
CA GLY A 74 9.95 -15.27 -3.17
C GLY A 74 10.55 -13.89 -3.43
N ILE A 75 10.98 -13.17 -2.39
CA ILE A 75 11.76 -11.92 -2.48
C ILE A 75 13.18 -12.21 -2.00
N SER A 76 14.18 -11.93 -2.82
CA SER A 76 15.59 -12.14 -2.45
C SER A 76 16.29 -10.85 -2.05
N GLY A 77 15.82 -9.69 -2.51
CA GLY A 77 16.44 -8.39 -2.30
C GLY A 77 17.82 -8.25 -2.92
N THR A 78 18.13 -9.09 -3.89
CA THR A 78 19.43 -9.14 -4.57
C THR A 78 19.31 -8.85 -6.07
N ASN A 79 18.10 -8.62 -6.59
CA ASN A 79 17.91 -8.31 -7.99
C ASN A 79 18.44 -6.90 -8.30
N ASP A 80 19.19 -6.82 -9.40
CA ASP A 80 19.74 -5.60 -9.96
C ASP A 80 18.81 -4.94 -10.99
N ARG A 81 17.81 -5.68 -11.50
CA ARG A 81 16.84 -5.18 -12.48
C ARG A 81 15.76 -4.36 -11.79
N CYS A 82 15.77 -3.06 -12.05
CA CYS A 82 14.74 -2.13 -11.58
C CYS A 82 13.60 -1.90 -12.59
N THR A 83 13.72 -2.39 -13.82
CA THR A 83 12.68 -2.20 -14.85
C THR A 83 11.79 -3.44 -14.99
N ILE A 84 10.49 -3.22 -14.99
CA ILE A 84 9.42 -4.20 -15.11
C ILE A 84 8.77 -4.06 -16.48
N LEU A 85 8.42 -5.20 -17.09
CA LEU A 85 7.52 -5.30 -18.23
C LEU A 85 6.15 -5.76 -17.72
N VAL A 86 5.12 -4.95 -17.99
CA VAL A 86 3.73 -5.29 -17.75
C VAL A 86 3.08 -5.59 -19.09
N SER A 87 2.41 -6.74 -19.20
CA SER A 87 1.73 -7.19 -20.42
C SER A 87 0.28 -7.55 -20.14
N ASN A 88 -0.52 -7.76 -21.20
CA ASN A 88 -1.95 -8.01 -21.14
C ASN A 88 -2.76 -6.85 -20.52
N LEU A 89 -2.29 -5.60 -20.73
CA LEU A 89 -3.02 -4.41 -20.33
C LEU A 89 -4.25 -4.17 -21.21
N ASN A 90 -5.23 -3.45 -20.67
CA ASN A 90 -6.33 -2.90 -21.47
C ASN A 90 -5.92 -1.50 -21.99
N PRO A 91 -5.53 -1.36 -23.27
CA PRO A 91 -4.97 -0.11 -23.79
C PRO A 91 -5.97 1.05 -23.85
N ASP A 92 -7.27 0.76 -23.83
CA ASP A 92 -8.31 1.78 -23.92
C ASP A 92 -8.64 2.40 -22.54
N LYS A 93 -8.27 1.70 -21.45
CA LYS A 93 -8.58 2.10 -20.08
C LYS A 93 -7.36 2.43 -19.23
N VAL A 94 -6.21 1.83 -19.55
CA VAL A 94 -4.96 1.98 -18.79
C VAL A 94 -4.03 2.97 -19.48
N ASP A 95 -3.67 4.02 -18.75
CA ASP A 95 -2.66 5.01 -19.11
C ASP A 95 -1.47 4.93 -18.14
N GLU A 96 -0.45 5.77 -18.38
CA GLU A 96 0.75 5.86 -17.55
C GLU A 96 0.43 6.22 -16.10
N ASP A 97 -0.54 7.10 -15.85
CA ASP A 97 -0.91 7.56 -14.52
C ASP A 97 -1.59 6.46 -13.70
N LYS A 98 -2.47 5.65 -14.31
CA LYS A 98 -3.06 4.49 -13.63
C LYS A 98 -2.02 3.44 -13.27
N LEU A 99 -1.04 3.22 -14.15
CA LEU A 99 0.11 2.35 -13.85
C LEU A 99 0.96 2.94 -12.72
N PHE A 100 1.24 4.24 -12.75
CA PHE A 100 1.93 4.92 -11.66
C PHE A 100 1.18 4.74 -10.33
N ASN A 101 -0.14 4.96 -10.34
CA ASN A 101 -0.99 4.85 -9.17
C ASN A 101 -0.94 3.45 -8.53
N LEU A 102 -0.96 2.39 -9.35
CA LEU A 102 -0.86 1.01 -8.89
C LEU A 102 0.55 0.66 -8.40
N PHE A 103 1.57 0.90 -9.22
CA PHE A 103 2.94 0.45 -8.94
C PHE A 103 3.63 1.27 -7.84
N SER A 104 3.21 2.53 -7.64
CA SER A 104 3.75 3.39 -6.57
C SER A 104 3.50 2.86 -5.15
N LEU A 105 2.63 1.86 -4.99
CA LEU A 105 2.41 1.15 -3.72
C LEU A 105 3.59 0.28 -3.31
N TYR A 106 4.37 -0.19 -4.27
CA TYR A 106 5.44 -1.18 -4.07
C TYR A 106 6.84 -0.57 -4.19
N GLY A 107 6.93 0.64 -4.73
CA GLY A 107 8.17 1.37 -4.83
C GLY A 107 7.99 2.77 -5.39
N ASN A 108 9.09 3.51 -5.47
CA ASN A 108 9.11 4.76 -6.22
C ASN A 108 9.19 4.45 -7.71
N ILE A 109 8.51 5.25 -8.52
CA ILE A 109 8.55 5.16 -9.97
C ILE A 109 9.46 6.25 -10.50
N VAL A 110 10.40 5.85 -11.36
CA VAL A 110 11.29 6.77 -12.08
C VAL A 110 10.64 7.14 -13.41
N ARG A 111 10.24 6.16 -14.22
CA ARG A 111 9.68 6.38 -15.56
C ARG A 111 8.68 5.31 -15.96
N ILE A 112 7.72 5.69 -16.80
CA ILE A 112 6.80 4.76 -17.45
C ILE A 112 6.82 5.02 -18.95
N LYS A 113 6.77 3.95 -19.74
CA LYS A 113 6.69 4.00 -21.20
C LYS A 113 5.67 2.99 -21.72
N MET A 114 4.62 3.48 -22.38
CA MET A 114 3.67 2.64 -23.13
C MET A 114 4.29 2.21 -24.47
N LEU A 115 4.16 0.93 -24.84
CA LEU A 115 4.75 0.43 -26.08
C LEU A 115 3.81 0.67 -27.27
N ARG A 116 4.13 1.61 -28.15
CA ARG A 116 3.29 1.92 -29.33
C ARG A 116 3.08 0.73 -30.28
N ASN A 117 4.10 -0.11 -30.43
CA ASN A 117 4.01 -1.31 -31.29
C ASN A 117 3.19 -2.45 -30.64
N LYS A 118 2.97 -2.39 -29.33
CA LYS A 118 2.27 -3.38 -28.52
C LYS A 118 1.52 -2.64 -27.39
N PRO A 119 0.36 -2.05 -27.69
CA PRO A 119 -0.32 -1.12 -26.78
C PRO A 119 -0.81 -1.79 -25.48
N ASP A 120 -0.88 -3.12 -25.46
CA ASP A 120 -1.13 -3.97 -24.29
C ASP A 120 0.12 -4.18 -23.41
N HIS A 121 1.25 -3.55 -23.72
CA HIS A 121 2.50 -3.65 -22.98
C HIS A 121 3.00 -2.28 -22.50
N ALA A 122 3.58 -2.25 -21.31
CA ALA A 122 4.24 -1.08 -20.74
C ALA A 122 5.55 -1.46 -20.04
N LEU A 123 6.50 -0.52 -20.04
CA LEU A 123 7.71 -0.60 -19.24
C LEU A 123 7.61 0.36 -18.06
N ILE A 124 7.95 -0.11 -16.87
CA ILE A 124 7.95 0.67 -15.64
C ILE A 124 9.32 0.54 -14.99
N GLN A 125 10.01 1.67 -14.83
CA GLN A 125 11.29 1.73 -14.12
C GLN A 125 11.05 2.11 -12.66
N MET A 126 11.29 1.17 -11.76
CA MET A 126 11.23 1.34 -10.31
C MET A 126 12.50 2.03 -9.79
N GLY A 127 12.45 2.50 -8.54
CA GLY A 127 13.58 3.16 -7.87
C GLY A 127 14.78 2.24 -7.66
N ASP A 128 14.53 0.97 -7.35
CA ASP A 128 15.56 -0.07 -7.22
C ASP A 128 15.02 -1.46 -7.57
N GLY A 129 15.90 -2.46 -7.57
CA GLY A 129 15.53 -3.84 -7.88
C GLY A 129 14.72 -4.53 -6.79
N PHE A 130 14.83 -4.14 -5.52
CA PHE A 130 14.01 -4.68 -4.44
C PHE A 130 12.55 -4.26 -4.59
N GLN A 131 12.31 -2.98 -4.86
CA GLN A 131 10.99 -2.45 -5.17
C GLN A 131 10.40 -3.11 -6.43
N ALA A 132 11.25 -3.43 -7.41
CA ALA A 132 10.81 -4.19 -8.58
C ALA A 132 10.41 -5.64 -8.23
N GLU A 133 11.15 -6.31 -7.34
CA GLU A 133 10.76 -7.62 -6.82
C GLU A 133 9.41 -7.58 -6.11
N LEU A 134 9.18 -6.58 -5.24
CA LEU A 134 7.90 -6.43 -4.54
C LEU A 134 6.74 -6.27 -5.53
N ALA A 135 6.89 -5.39 -6.53
CA ALA A 135 5.87 -5.16 -7.52
C ALA A 135 5.57 -6.42 -8.34
N VAL A 136 6.60 -7.14 -8.81
CA VAL A 136 6.43 -8.41 -9.54
C VAL A 136 5.75 -9.45 -8.66
N HIS A 137 6.13 -9.55 -7.39
CA HIS A 137 5.58 -10.54 -6.47
C HIS A 137 4.10 -10.31 -6.17
N PHE A 138 3.70 -9.07 -5.87
CA PHE A 138 2.34 -8.77 -5.43
C PHE A 138 1.34 -8.53 -6.56
N LEU A 139 1.79 -8.05 -7.73
CA LEU A 139 0.89 -7.71 -8.84
C LEU A 139 0.78 -8.79 -9.92
N LYS A 140 1.59 -9.85 -9.87
CA LYS A 140 1.52 -10.91 -10.87
C LYS A 140 0.18 -11.64 -10.80
N GLY A 141 -0.60 -11.55 -11.87
CA GLY A 141 -1.92 -12.16 -11.98
C GLY A 141 -3.06 -11.31 -11.42
N ALA A 142 -2.77 -10.12 -10.88
CA ALA A 142 -3.79 -9.17 -10.43
C ALA A 142 -4.75 -8.81 -11.57
N VAL A 143 -6.02 -8.59 -11.24
CA VAL A 143 -7.04 -8.25 -12.23
C VAL A 143 -7.25 -6.75 -12.30
N LEU A 144 -7.20 -6.19 -13.51
CA LEU A 144 -7.48 -4.77 -13.76
C LEU A 144 -8.22 -4.63 -15.10
N PHE A 145 -9.42 -4.04 -15.08
CA PHE A 145 -10.24 -3.78 -16.28
C PHE A 145 -10.48 -5.01 -17.17
N GLY A 146 -10.80 -6.15 -16.55
CA GLY A 146 -11.13 -7.43 -17.15
C GLY A 146 -9.92 -8.25 -17.58
N LYS A 147 -8.69 -7.85 -17.20
CA LYS A 147 -7.45 -8.48 -17.63
C LYS A 147 -6.57 -8.87 -16.44
N HIS A 148 -5.98 -10.07 -16.52
CA HIS A 148 -4.93 -10.50 -15.60
C HIS A 148 -3.59 -9.90 -16.03
N LEU A 149 -3.02 -9.07 -15.18
CA LEU A 149 -1.73 -8.43 -15.43
C LEU A 149 -0.60 -9.47 -15.46
N GLU A 150 0.19 -9.44 -16.52
CA GLU A 150 1.43 -10.20 -16.60
C GLU A 150 2.60 -9.31 -16.23
N VAL A 151 3.12 -9.48 -15.01
CA VAL A 151 4.20 -8.65 -14.46
C VAL A 151 5.48 -9.47 -14.42
N ASN A 152 6.51 -9.04 -15.17
CA ASN A 152 7.79 -9.72 -15.27
C ASN A 152 8.95 -8.72 -15.28
N PHE A 153 10.17 -9.16 -14.96
CA PHE A 153 11.35 -8.32 -15.14
C PHE A 153 11.61 -8.04 -16.61
N SER A 154 11.92 -6.79 -16.93
CA SER A 154 12.30 -6.40 -18.28
C SER A 154 13.70 -6.91 -18.62
N LYS A 155 13.94 -7.12 -19.92
CA LYS A 155 15.28 -7.36 -20.46
C LYS A 155 16.11 -6.08 -20.49
N HIS A 156 15.46 -4.91 -20.46
CA HIS A 156 16.11 -3.61 -20.45
C HIS A 156 16.36 -3.18 -19.01
N ALA A 157 17.59 -2.80 -18.69
CA ALA A 157 17.92 -2.34 -17.34
C ALA A 157 17.26 -1.00 -16.99
N ASN A 158 17.18 -0.09 -17.96
CA ASN A 158 16.63 1.27 -17.79
C ASN A 158 15.76 1.65 -18.98
N ILE A 159 14.80 2.57 -18.75
CA ILE A 159 14.02 3.19 -19.81
C ILE A 159 14.74 4.45 -20.28
N THR A 160 15.08 4.51 -21.57
CA THR A 160 15.67 5.71 -22.17
C THR A 160 14.67 6.86 -22.14
N SER A 161 15.14 8.04 -21.74
CA SER A 161 14.32 9.26 -21.82
C SER A 161 14.00 9.56 -23.28
N ALA A 162 12.71 9.62 -23.59
CA ALA A 162 12.19 9.84 -24.92
C ALA A 162 10.87 10.62 -24.80
N PRO A 163 10.40 11.31 -25.86
CA PRO A 163 9.15 12.09 -25.80
C PRO A 163 7.89 11.27 -25.48
N ASP A 164 7.97 9.95 -25.63
CA ASP A 164 6.91 8.98 -25.34
C ASP A 164 7.07 8.29 -23.98
N THR A 165 8.01 8.76 -23.17
CA THR A 165 8.26 8.29 -21.81
C THR A 165 7.85 9.38 -20.82
N HIS A 166 7.05 9.02 -19.82
CA HIS A 166 6.69 9.93 -18.73
C HIS A 166 7.68 9.80 -17.57
N ASP A 167 8.19 10.91 -17.05
CA ASP A 167 9.16 10.93 -15.94
C ASP A 167 8.44 11.25 -14.62
N TYR A 168 8.51 10.31 -13.68
CA TYR A 168 7.92 10.40 -12.35
C TYR A 168 8.96 10.53 -11.24
N SER A 169 10.26 10.60 -11.57
CA SER A 169 11.34 10.61 -10.58
C SER A 169 11.22 11.76 -9.56
N GLY A 170 10.71 12.92 -10.00
CA GLY A 170 10.42 14.08 -9.15
C GLY A 170 9.02 14.12 -8.54
N SER A 171 8.21 13.08 -8.72
CA SER A 171 6.81 13.09 -8.27
C SER A 171 6.71 13.11 -6.73
N ASN A 172 5.93 14.05 -6.19
CA ASN A 172 5.56 14.07 -4.77
C ASN A 172 4.63 12.91 -4.37
N LEU A 173 4.15 12.14 -5.35
CA LEU A 173 3.34 10.95 -5.11
C LEU A 173 4.19 9.69 -4.88
N ASN A 174 5.51 9.76 -5.09
CA ASN A 174 6.42 8.68 -4.70
C ASN A 174 6.44 8.50 -3.18
N ARG A 175 6.08 7.28 -2.73
CA ARG A 175 5.75 7.00 -1.33
C ARG A 175 6.98 6.70 -0.48
N PHE A 176 8.03 6.15 -1.07
CA PHE A 176 9.19 5.61 -0.35
C PHE A 176 10.30 6.64 -0.15
N ASN A 177 10.12 7.89 -0.61
CA ASN A 177 11.03 9.00 -0.31
C ASN A 177 11.05 9.36 1.18
N ARG A 178 9.97 9.04 1.93
CA ARG A 178 9.84 9.27 3.37
C ARG A 178 9.21 8.04 4.01
N ASN A 179 9.61 7.69 5.24
CA ASN A 179 9.03 6.57 5.99
C ASN A 179 9.03 5.22 5.22
N ALA A 180 10.07 4.95 4.43
CA ALA A 180 10.16 3.76 3.58
C ALA A 180 9.88 2.45 4.34
N ALA A 181 10.43 2.30 5.55
CA ALA A 181 10.21 1.11 6.38
C ALA A 181 8.73 0.87 6.70
N LYS A 182 7.98 1.95 7.01
CA LYS A 182 6.54 1.89 7.25
C LYS A 182 5.79 1.48 5.98
N ASN A 183 6.13 2.08 4.84
CA ASN A 183 5.47 1.75 3.56
C ASN A 183 5.73 0.31 3.11
N TYR A 184 6.94 -0.23 3.34
CA TYR A 184 7.24 -1.63 3.02
C TYR A 184 6.36 -2.61 3.81
N ARG A 185 6.02 -2.30 5.07
CA ARG A 185 5.15 -3.16 5.90
C ARG A 185 3.70 -3.24 5.40
N TYR A 186 3.24 -2.21 4.68
CA TYR A 186 1.88 -2.17 4.14
C TYR A 186 1.76 -2.72 2.71
N CYS A 187 2.88 -3.08 2.07
CA CYS A 187 2.85 -3.75 0.78
C CYS A 187 2.07 -5.07 0.89
N CYS A 188 1.11 -5.27 0.00
CA CYS A 188 0.31 -6.49 -0.09
C CYS A 188 -0.21 -6.68 -1.52
N ALA A 189 -0.65 -7.89 -1.84
CA ALA A 189 -1.41 -8.14 -3.06
C ALA A 189 -2.69 -7.28 -3.06
N PRO A 190 -3.25 -6.95 -4.23
CA PRO A 190 -4.55 -6.31 -4.30
C PRO A 190 -5.58 -7.05 -3.43
N THR A 191 -6.42 -6.29 -2.75
CA THR A 191 -7.48 -6.83 -1.90
C THR A 191 -8.81 -6.15 -2.25
N LYS A 192 -9.91 -6.68 -1.72
CA LYS A 192 -11.23 -6.06 -1.86
C LYS A 192 -11.37 -4.75 -1.08
N MET A 193 -10.42 -4.42 -0.20
CA MET A 193 -10.52 -3.29 0.70
C MET A 193 -9.44 -2.26 0.41
N ILE A 194 -9.84 -1.01 0.22
CA ILE A 194 -8.93 0.11 0.09
C ILE A 194 -8.97 1.00 1.32
N HIS A 195 -7.82 1.56 1.65
CA HIS A 195 -7.64 2.57 2.68
C HIS A 195 -7.39 3.93 2.04
N LEU A 196 -8.20 4.91 2.41
CA LEU A 196 -8.12 6.30 2.00
C LEU A 196 -7.53 7.14 3.13
N SER A 197 -6.58 7.99 2.79
CA SER A 197 -5.90 8.90 3.72
C SER A 197 -5.68 10.27 3.09
N THR A 198 -5.30 11.24 3.93
CA THR A 198 -5.22 12.65 3.55
C THR A 198 -6.59 13.17 3.12
N LEU A 199 -7.64 12.73 3.84
CA LEU A 199 -9.00 13.22 3.65
C LEU A 199 -9.17 14.60 4.30
N PRO A 200 -10.08 15.44 3.79
CA PRO A 200 -10.43 16.70 4.43
C PRO A 200 -11.10 16.47 5.79
N GLN A 201 -11.01 17.44 6.70
CA GLN A 201 -11.52 17.31 8.08
C GLN A 201 -13.04 17.27 8.15
N ASP A 202 -13.72 17.84 7.18
CA ASP A 202 -15.18 17.88 7.04
C ASP A 202 -15.74 16.75 6.16
N VAL A 203 -14.89 15.88 5.59
CA VAL A 203 -15.34 14.77 4.74
C VAL A 203 -16.38 13.91 5.47
N THR A 204 -17.41 13.50 4.74
CA THR A 204 -18.42 12.57 5.19
C THR A 204 -18.24 11.20 4.52
N GLU A 205 -18.94 10.20 5.05
CA GLU A 205 -18.96 8.88 4.42
C GLU A 205 -19.66 8.91 3.06
N GLU A 206 -20.68 9.76 2.90
CA GLU A 206 -21.38 9.97 1.63
C GLU A 206 -20.43 10.51 0.55
N ASP A 207 -19.54 11.45 0.89
CA ASP A 207 -18.55 11.97 -0.07
C ASP A 207 -17.60 10.86 -0.55
N ILE A 208 -17.22 9.93 0.34
CA ILE A 208 -16.36 8.80 -0.01
C ILE A 208 -17.10 7.82 -0.92
N LEU A 209 -18.36 7.52 -0.62
CA LEU A 209 -19.20 6.65 -1.44
C LEU A 209 -19.39 7.24 -2.85
N ASN A 210 -19.82 8.50 -2.94
CA ASN A 210 -20.02 9.22 -4.19
C ASN A 210 -18.73 9.29 -5.03
N HIS A 211 -17.57 9.41 -4.37
CA HIS A 211 -16.29 9.47 -5.07
C HIS A 211 -15.85 8.11 -5.65
N LEU A 212 -16.30 7.00 -5.07
CA LEU A 212 -15.84 5.65 -5.38
C LEU A 212 -16.86 4.78 -6.14
N GLU A 213 -18.16 5.10 -6.07
CA GLU A 213 -19.26 4.26 -6.56
C GLU A 213 -19.19 3.94 -8.06
N GLU A 214 -18.56 4.80 -8.87
CA GLU A 214 -18.42 4.56 -10.31
C GLU A 214 -17.54 3.35 -10.66
N HIS A 215 -16.77 2.84 -9.69
CA HIS A 215 -15.83 1.73 -9.88
C HIS A 215 -16.34 0.38 -9.37
N GLY A 216 -17.51 0.35 -8.74
CA GLY A 216 -18.11 -0.90 -8.28
C GLY A 216 -18.98 -0.76 -7.04
N ALA A 217 -19.58 -1.88 -6.65
CA ALA A 217 -20.43 -1.95 -5.47
C ALA A 217 -19.60 -1.92 -4.19
N ILE A 218 -19.88 -0.93 -3.34
CA ILE A 218 -19.26 -0.79 -2.02
C ILE A 218 -20.15 -1.51 -1.00
N ILE A 219 -19.60 -2.56 -0.40
CA ILE A 219 -20.28 -3.41 0.58
C ILE A 219 -20.32 -2.76 1.95
N ASN A 220 -19.21 -2.12 2.35
CA ASN A 220 -19.10 -1.45 3.63
C ASN A 220 -18.07 -0.32 3.55
N THR A 221 -18.29 0.74 4.31
CA THR A 221 -17.38 1.87 4.48
C THR A 221 -17.25 2.22 5.94
N LYS A 222 -16.09 2.75 6.32
CA LYS A 222 -15.85 3.25 7.67
C LYS A 222 -14.96 4.46 7.61
N LEU A 223 -15.52 5.58 8.04
CA LEU A 223 -14.79 6.82 8.27
C LEU A 223 -14.35 6.86 9.73
N PHE A 224 -13.06 7.12 9.97
CA PHE A 224 -12.48 7.20 11.31
C PHE A 224 -11.37 8.24 11.37
N GLU A 225 -10.92 8.55 12.57
CA GLU A 225 -9.82 9.48 12.80
C GLU A 225 -8.64 8.73 13.42
N ALA A 226 -7.45 8.91 12.84
CA ALA A 226 -6.19 8.39 13.37
C ALA A 226 -5.12 9.49 13.29
N ASN A 227 -4.39 9.69 14.38
CA ASN A 227 -3.36 10.74 14.52
C ASN A 227 -3.86 12.15 14.14
N GLY A 228 -5.11 12.48 14.49
CA GLY A 228 -5.72 13.78 14.19
C GLY A 228 -6.06 13.99 12.71
N LYS A 229 -6.13 12.93 11.92
CA LYS A 229 -6.46 12.97 10.49
C LYS A 229 -7.60 12.01 10.18
N LYS A 230 -8.56 12.46 9.37
CA LYS A 230 -9.60 11.60 8.82
C LYS A 230 -9.01 10.59 7.84
N GLN A 231 -9.43 9.35 7.99
CA GLN A 231 -9.09 8.21 7.17
C GLN A 231 -10.34 7.38 6.93
N ALA A 232 -10.36 6.60 5.85
CA ALA A 232 -11.47 5.72 5.57
C ALA A 232 -11.03 4.36 5.07
N LEU A 233 -11.87 3.37 5.31
CA LEU A 233 -11.81 2.06 4.66
C LEU A 233 -13.05 1.91 3.80
N ALA A 234 -12.88 1.37 2.60
CA ALA A 234 -13.97 1.00 1.70
C ALA A 234 -13.76 -0.43 1.23
N LEU A 235 -14.76 -1.28 1.49
CA LEU A 235 -14.80 -2.68 1.08
C LEU A 235 -15.67 -2.81 -0.16
N PHE A 236 -15.08 -3.26 -1.26
CA PHE A 236 -15.77 -3.58 -2.51
C PHE A 236 -16.22 -5.04 -2.54
N GLU A 237 -17.11 -5.36 -3.48
CA GLU A 237 -17.61 -6.72 -3.68
C GLU A 237 -16.48 -7.68 -4.12
N ASN A 238 -15.57 -7.18 -4.96
CA ASN A 238 -14.44 -7.94 -5.48
C ASN A 238 -13.14 -7.10 -5.58
N GLU A 239 -12.03 -7.80 -5.79
CA GLU A 239 -10.68 -7.23 -5.81
C GLU A 239 -10.45 -6.33 -7.04
N GLU A 240 -11.05 -6.68 -8.17
CA GLU A 240 -10.95 -5.90 -9.41
C GLU A 240 -11.55 -4.50 -9.21
N GLN A 241 -12.77 -4.40 -8.67
CA GLN A 241 -13.41 -3.11 -8.37
C GLN A 241 -12.57 -2.23 -7.45
N ALA A 242 -12.00 -2.82 -6.39
CA ALA A 242 -11.08 -2.10 -5.49
C ALA A 242 -9.81 -1.64 -6.19
N THR A 243 -9.26 -2.47 -7.09
CA THR A 243 -8.07 -2.13 -7.90
C THR A 243 -8.38 -1.02 -8.90
N GLU A 244 -9.53 -1.10 -9.59
CA GLU A 244 -10.01 -0.06 -10.51
C GLU A 244 -10.21 1.28 -9.79
N ALA A 245 -10.87 1.26 -8.62
CA ALA A 245 -11.05 2.43 -7.78
C ALA A 245 -9.71 3.04 -7.37
N LEU A 246 -8.75 2.20 -6.95
CA LEU A 246 -7.43 2.66 -6.56
C LEU A 246 -6.71 3.36 -7.71
N VAL A 247 -6.64 2.74 -8.89
CA VAL A 247 -5.87 3.32 -10.01
C VAL A 247 -6.52 4.58 -10.58
N CYS A 248 -7.84 4.67 -10.54
CA CYS A 248 -8.59 5.82 -11.06
C CYS A 248 -8.65 6.98 -10.06
N LYS A 249 -8.74 6.70 -8.75
CA LYS A 249 -8.98 7.73 -7.73
C LYS A 249 -7.75 8.08 -6.90
N HIS A 250 -6.65 7.32 -6.98
CA HIS A 250 -5.43 7.75 -6.32
C HIS A 250 -4.95 9.11 -6.85
N ALA A 251 -4.61 10.02 -5.92
CA ALA A 251 -4.18 11.38 -6.21
C ALA A 251 -5.25 12.30 -6.85
N SER A 252 -6.51 11.87 -6.88
CA SER A 252 -7.65 12.76 -7.11
C SER A 252 -7.93 13.64 -5.89
N SER A 253 -8.82 14.63 -6.01
CA SER A 253 -9.21 15.49 -4.90
C SER A 253 -10.61 15.23 -4.40
N ILE A 254 -10.79 15.26 -3.08
CA ILE A 254 -12.09 15.46 -2.41
C ILE A 254 -11.98 16.80 -1.70
N ASP A 255 -12.87 17.76 -2.02
CA ASP A 255 -12.87 19.12 -1.48
C ASP A 255 -11.50 19.81 -1.47
N GLY A 256 -10.78 19.69 -2.59
CA GLY A 256 -9.45 20.29 -2.77
C GLY A 256 -8.31 19.56 -2.05
N SER A 257 -8.59 18.54 -1.24
CA SER A 257 -7.57 17.69 -0.61
C SER A 257 -7.20 16.53 -1.51
N ILE A 258 -5.91 16.40 -1.85
CA ILE A 258 -5.39 15.28 -2.66
C ILE A 258 -5.35 14.01 -1.82
N ILE A 259 -6.19 13.04 -2.17
CA ILE A 259 -6.34 11.80 -1.41
C ILE A 259 -5.28 10.77 -1.79
N ARG A 260 -4.92 9.93 -0.82
CA ARG A 260 -4.02 8.79 -1.04
C ARG A 260 -4.74 7.49 -0.76
N ILE A 261 -4.64 6.55 -1.69
CA ILE A 261 -5.32 5.26 -1.64
C ILE A 261 -4.26 4.16 -1.60
N SER A 262 -4.47 3.15 -0.77
CA SER A 262 -3.66 1.92 -0.68
C SER A 262 -4.58 0.72 -0.48
N PHE A 263 -4.11 -0.49 -0.79
CA PHE A 263 -4.80 -1.70 -0.34
C PHE A 263 -4.71 -1.84 1.19
N SER A 264 -5.77 -2.38 1.78
CA SER A 264 -5.82 -2.75 3.19
C SER A 264 -5.66 -4.27 3.31
N GLN A 265 -4.87 -4.71 4.30
CA GLN A 265 -4.71 -6.12 4.65
C GLN A 265 -5.87 -6.64 5.51
N LEU A 266 -6.80 -5.76 5.92
CA LEU A 266 -8.00 -6.14 6.66
C LEU A 266 -8.97 -6.90 5.75
N GLN A 267 -9.61 -7.94 6.30
CA GLN A 267 -10.55 -8.78 5.56
C GLN A 267 -12.01 -8.33 5.75
N SER A 268 -12.29 -7.57 6.81
CA SER A 268 -13.60 -7.01 7.13
C SER A 268 -13.43 -5.69 7.88
N ILE A 269 -14.48 -4.88 7.82
CA ILE A 269 -14.62 -3.63 8.56
C ILE A 269 -15.40 -3.90 9.84
#